data_AF-A0A5K0VC84-F1
#
_entry.id   AF-A0A5K0VC84-F1
#
_cell.length_a   1.000
_cell.length_b   1.000
_cell.length_c   1.000
_cell.angle_alpha   90.00
_cell.angle_beta   90.00
_cell.angle_gamma   90.00
#
_symmetry.space_group_name_H-M   'P 1'
#
loop_
_entity.id
_entity.type
_entity.pdbx_description
1 polymer ?
#
loop_
_entity_poly.entity_id
_entity_poly.type
_entity_poly.pdbx_seq_one_letter_code
_entity_poly.pdbx_strand_id
1 'polypeptide(L)'
;VIISAKEEQDASISPAMDGLLRVHKRIIDGLDGESGHAPPSGGGMISTRLLVAATQAGSLIGKQGATIKSIQEASNCTVRVLGT
;
A
#
# COMPACT_ATOMS: atom_id res chain seq x y z
N VAL A 1 -7.89 13.67 -0.61
CA VAL A 1 -8.44 13.09 -1.85
C VAL A 1 -9.33 11.92 -1.47
N ILE A 2 -10.54 11.84 -2.01
CA ILE A 2 -11.45 10.70 -1.80
C ILE A 2 -11.57 9.97 -3.15
N ILE A 3 -11.47 8.64 -3.13
CA ILE A 3 -11.61 7.78 -4.30
C ILE A 3 -12.84 6.91 -4.07
N SER A 4 -13.81 6.99 -4.96
CA SER A 4 -15.07 6.26 -4.85
C SER A 4 -15.57 5.91 -6.24
N ALA A 5 -16.20 4.75 -6.37
CA ALA A 5 -16.75 4.25 -7.61
C ALA A 5 -17.92 3.31 -7.31
N LYS A 6 -18.80 3.10 -8.30
CA LYS A 6 -19.87 2.10 -8.22
C LYS A 6 -19.24 0.70 -8.23
N GLU A 7 -19.64 -0.16 -7.30
CA GLU A 7 -19.13 -1.53 -7.22
C GLU A 7 -19.65 -2.38 -8.37
N GLU A 8 -18.78 -3.23 -8.91
CA GLU A 8 -19.09 -4.18 -9.98
C GLU A 8 -18.73 -5.59 -9.51
N GLN A 9 -19.76 -6.43 -9.33
CA GLN A 9 -19.62 -7.74 -8.65
C GLN A 9 -18.80 -8.77 -9.43
N ASP A 10 -18.67 -8.58 -10.75
CA ASP A 10 -17.92 -9.48 -11.64
C ASP A 10 -16.45 -9.05 -11.79
N ALA A 11 -16.07 -7.89 -11.24
CA ALA A 11 -14.71 -7.39 -11.34
C ALA A 11 -13.78 -8.11 -10.35
N SER A 12 -12.61 -8.53 -10.83
CA SER A 12 -11.56 -9.13 -9.98
C SER A 12 -10.96 -8.15 -8.98
N ILE A 13 -11.01 -6.85 -9.29
CA ILE A 13 -10.58 -5.74 -8.43
C ILE A 13 -11.68 -4.68 -8.45
N SER A 14 -12.07 -4.18 -7.29
CA SER A 14 -13.09 -3.12 -7.22
C SER A 14 -12.61 -1.86 -7.96
N PRO A 15 -13.49 -1.14 -8.69
CA PRO A 15 -13.10 0.08 -9.41
C PRO A 15 -12.49 1.16 -8.51
N ALA A 16 -12.90 1.22 -7.23
CA ALA A 16 -12.31 2.14 -6.26
C ALA A 16 -10.86 1.76 -5.90
N MET A 17 -10.55 0.47 -5.76
CA MET A 17 -9.18 0.01 -5.54
C MET A 17 -8.29 0.27 -6.76
N ASP A 18 -8.78 0.05 -7.98
CA ASP A 18 -8.04 0.39 -9.19
C ASP A 18 -7.69 1.89 -9.24
N GLY A 19 -8.66 2.76 -8.93
CA GLY A 19 -8.43 4.20 -8.80
C GLY A 19 -7.38 4.55 -7.74
N LEU A 20 -7.41 3.89 -6.58
CA LEU A 20 -6.42 4.05 -5.51
C LEU A 20 -5.01 3.69 -5.99
N LEU A 21 -4.85 2.56 -6.67
CA LEU A 21 -3.56 2.11 -7.19
C LEU A 21 -3.01 3.08 -8.25
N ARG A 22 -3.85 3.62 -9.12
CA ARG A 22 -3.45 4.63 -10.12
C ARG A 22 -2.95 5.93 -9.48
N VAL A 23 -3.68 6.44 -8.48
CA VAL A 23 -3.26 7.64 -7.74
C VAL A 23 -1.96 7.38 -6.98
N HIS A 24 -1.84 6.23 -6.31
CA HIS A 24 -0.63 5.84 -5.59
C HIS A 24 0.58 5.77 -6.53
N LYS A 25 0.43 5.11 -7.69
CA LYS A 25 1.48 5.06 -8.73
C LYS A 25 1.90 6.45 -9.17
N ARG A 26 0.96 7.35 -9.44
CA ARG A 26 1.29 8.71 -9.89
C ARG A 26 2.04 9.53 -8.85
N ILE A 27 1.74 9.32 -7.56
CA ILE A 27 2.48 9.97 -6.46
C ILE A 27 3.91 9.44 -6.44
N ILE A 28 4.11 8.13 -6.55
CA ILE A 28 5.43 7.50 -6.56
C ILE A 28 6.26 7.96 -7.76
N ASP A 29 5.70 7.86 -8.97
CA ASP A 29 6.37 8.24 -10.22
C ASP A 29 6.66 9.76 -10.26
N GLY A 30 5.80 10.58 -9.65
CA GLY A 30 5.98 12.03 -9.57
C GLY A 30 7.05 12.49 -8.58
N LEU A 31 7.37 11.69 -7.57
CA LEU A 31 8.46 11.99 -6.62
C LEU A 31 9.85 11.88 -7.26
N ASP A 32 9.98 11.15 -8.38
CA ASP A 32 11.24 10.99 -9.11
C ASP A 32 11.51 12.15 -10.10
N GLY A 33 10.52 13.02 -10.35
CA GLY A 33 10.44 13.82 -11.58
C GLY A 33 10.43 15.36 -11.51
N GLU A 34 10.67 16.03 -10.36
CA GLU A 34 10.62 17.52 -10.35
C GLU A 34 11.69 18.30 -9.58
N SER A 35 12.73 17.70 -8.98
CA SER A 35 13.77 18.50 -8.30
C SER A 35 15.02 18.70 -9.15
N GLY A 36 15.00 19.74 -9.99
CA GLY A 36 16.20 20.30 -10.63
C GLY A 36 17.17 20.99 -9.66
N HIS A 37 17.23 20.63 -8.37
CA HIS A 37 18.22 21.10 -7.40
C HIS A 37 18.55 19.97 -6.41
N ALA A 38 19.80 19.48 -6.52
CA ALA A 38 20.47 18.45 -5.75
C ALA A 38 19.99 17.00 -5.95
N PRO A 39 20.91 16.02 -6.07
CA PRO A 39 20.53 14.61 -6.00
C PRO A 39 19.91 14.38 -4.62
N PRO A 40 18.78 13.65 -4.48
CA PRO A 40 18.35 13.19 -3.18
C PRO A 40 19.44 12.24 -2.67
N SER A 41 20.31 12.74 -1.80
CA SER A 41 21.12 11.87 -0.95
C SER A 41 20.17 11.07 -0.07
N GLY A 42 19.80 9.89 -0.56
CA GLY A 42 18.93 8.93 0.09
C GLY A 42 17.67 8.65 -0.72
N GLY A 43 17.67 7.55 -1.48
CA GLY A 43 16.46 7.00 -2.09
C GLY A 43 15.37 6.84 -1.02
N GLY A 44 14.35 7.70 -1.09
CA GLY A 44 13.34 7.82 -0.04
C GLY A 44 12.51 6.55 0.04
N MET A 45 12.47 5.92 1.22
CA MET A 45 11.60 4.78 1.47
C MET A 45 10.14 5.23 1.39
N ILE A 46 9.41 4.74 0.38
CA ILE A 46 7.97 5.01 0.24
C ILE A 46 7.21 4.16 1.25
N SER A 47 6.33 4.79 2.03
CA SER A 47 5.51 4.11 3.02
C SER A 47 4.02 4.34 2.77
N THR A 48 3.28 3.23 2.68
CA THR A 48 1.82 3.23 2.56
C THR A 48 1.20 2.78 3.88
N ARG A 49 0.22 3.53 4.38
CA ARG A 49 -0.52 3.19 5.59
C ARG A 49 -1.97 2.85 5.23
N LEU A 50 -2.41 1.68 5.65
CA LEU A 50 -3.77 1.18 5.47
C LEU A 50 -4.43 1.05 6.84
N LEU A 51 -5.68 1.49 6.94
CA LEU A 51 -6.49 1.25 8.12
C LEU A 51 -7.19 -0.09 7.98
N VAL A 52 -7.14 -0.89 9.03
CA VAL A 52 -7.80 -2.19 9.12
C VAL A 52 -8.61 -2.26 10.40
N ALA A 53 -9.74 -2.96 10.36
CA ALA A 53 -10.49 -3.27 11.57
C ALA A 53 -9.60 -4.08 12.52
N ALA A 54 -9.58 -3.72 13.81
CA ALA A 54 -8.73 -4.39 14.81
C ALA A 54 -8.96 -5.91 14.85
N THR A 55 -10.20 -6.35 14.65
CA THR A 55 -10.60 -7.76 14.58
C THR A 55 -9.99 -8.53 13.40
N GLN A 56 -9.59 -7.83 12.33
CA GLN A 56 -9.00 -8.44 11.13
C GLN A 56 -7.46 -8.41 11.14
N ALA A 57 -6.84 -7.61 12.01
CA ALA A 57 -5.39 -7.51 12.12
C ALA A 57 -4.74 -8.87 12.46
N GLY A 58 -5.38 -9.67 13.31
CA GLY A 58 -4.91 -11.02 13.65
C GLY A 58 -4.83 -11.95 12.43
N SER A 59 -5.79 -11.87 11.51
CA SER A 59 -5.80 -12.66 10.28
C SER A 59 -4.69 -12.24 9.31
N LEU A 60 -4.37 -10.94 9.24
CA LEU A 60 -3.25 -10.42 8.44
C LEU A 60 -1.89 -10.89 8.97
N ILE A 61 -1.72 -10.95 10.30
CA ILE A 61 -0.51 -11.49 10.92
C ILE A 61 -0.42 -13.00 10.65
N GLY A 62 -1.53 -13.71 10.86
CA GLY A 62 -1.60 -15.16 10.74
C GLY A 62 -0.98 -15.89 11.93
N LYS A 63 -1.17 -17.22 11.97
CA LYS A 63 -0.61 -18.07 13.03
C LYS A 63 0.92 -17.97 13.00
N GLN A 64 1.53 -17.63 14.15
CA GLN A 64 2.98 -17.44 14.29
C GLN A 64 3.60 -16.44 13.29
N GLY A 65 2.80 -15.51 12.75
CA GLY A 65 3.25 -14.54 11.76
C GLY A 65 3.44 -15.10 10.35
N ALA A 66 2.92 -16.28 10.03
CA ALA A 66 3.14 -16.92 8.73
C ALA A 66 2.60 -16.08 7.55
N THR A 67 1.40 -15.51 7.70
CA THR A 67 0.75 -14.72 6.64
C THR A 67 1.52 -13.44 6.35
N ILE A 68 1.86 -12.65 7.38
CA ILE A 68 2.61 -11.40 7.19
C ILE A 68 4.03 -11.65 6.65
N LYS A 69 4.68 -12.77 7.00
CA LYS A 69 5.96 -13.16 6.41
C LYS A 69 5.83 -13.45 4.92
N SER A 70 4.85 -14.26 4.53
CA SER A 70 4.59 -14.56 3.11
C SER A 70 4.28 -13.31 2.30
N ILE A 71 3.53 -12.35 2.85
CA ILE A 71 3.27 -11.06 2.20
C ILE A 71 4.58 -10.28 1.99
N GLN A 72 5.43 -10.21 3.01
CA GLN A 72 6.73 -9.52 2.91
C GLN A 72 7.65 -10.18 1.88
N GLU A 73 7.72 -11.51 1.85
CA GLU A 73 8.50 -12.27 0.87
C GLU A 73 8.00 -12.04 -0.57
N ALA A 74 6.68 -12.09 -0.78
CA ALA A 74 6.09 -11.90 -2.10
C ALA A 74 6.22 -10.46 -2.62
N SER A 75 6.18 -9.47 -1.73
CA SER A 75 6.22 -8.04 -2.08
C SER A 75 7.61 -7.41 -2.00
N ASN A 76 8.58 -8.08 -1.38
CA ASN A 76 9.87 -7.51 -0.98
C ASN A 76 9.76 -6.20 -0.18
N CYS A 77 8.62 -6.00 0.50
CA CYS A 77 8.35 -4.81 1.31
C CYS A 77 8.46 -5.13 2.80
N THR A 78 8.82 -4.14 3.62
CA THR A 78 8.69 -4.23 5.07
C THR A 78 7.25 -3.96 5.48
N VAL A 79 6.57 -4.92 6.10
CA VAL A 79 5.18 -4.79 6.52
C VAL A 79 5.09 -4.83 8.04
N ARG A 80 4.45 -3.82 8.63
CA ARG A 80 4.31 -3.68 10.08
C ARG A 80 2.85 -3.44 10.44
N VAL A 81 2.35 -4.21 11.41
CA VAL A 81 1.05 -3.93 12.04
C VAL A 81 1.31 -2.96 13.19
N LEU A 82 0.72 -1.78 13.11
CA LEU A 82 0.80 -0.76 14.14
C LEU A 82 -0.38 -0.95 15.08
N GLY A 83 -0.10 -1.32 16.33
CA GLY A 83 -1.09 -1.28 17.41
C GLY A 83 -1.21 0.13 17.97
N THR A 84 -2.39 0.46 18.51
CA THR A 84 -2.59 1.61 19.40
C THR A 84 -2.20 1.26 20.82
#